data_AF-A0A3B9DPV7-F1
#
_entry.id   AF-A0A3B9DPV7-F1
#
_cell.length_a   1.000
_cell.length_b   1.000
_cell.length_c   1.000
_cell.angle_alpha   90.00
_cell.angle_beta   90.00
_cell.angle_gamma   90.00
#
_symmetry.space_group_name_H-M   'P 1'
#
loop_
_entity.id
_entity.type
_entity.pdbx_description
1 polymer ?
#
loop_
_entity_poly.entity_id
_entity_poly.type
_entity_poly.pdbx_seq_one_letter_code
_entity_poly.pdbx_strand_id
1 'polypeptide(L)'
;ADAVYGSRFLGGPHRVLFFWHMMGNRFLTLLSNMFTDLNLTDMETCYKVVHADLLKGLPLSANRFGFEPEVTARLAQAKARIYELPISYDGRSYAEGKKINWKDGVSALY
;
A
#
# COMPACT_ATOMS: atom_id res chain seq x y z
N ALA A 1 -10.02 10.86 -10.61
CA ALA A 1 -8.83 10.10 -10.18
C ALA A 1 -8.84 8.79 -10.96
N ASP A 2 -7.70 8.34 -11.48
CA ASP A 2 -7.60 7.06 -12.19
C ASP A 2 -7.37 5.90 -11.20
N ALA A 3 -6.75 6.21 -10.06
CA ALA A 3 -6.66 5.36 -8.88
C ALA A 3 -6.81 6.18 -7.59
N VAL A 4 -7.42 5.58 -6.57
CA VAL A 4 -7.61 6.16 -5.24
C VAL A 4 -7.12 5.17 -4.18
N TYR A 5 -6.23 5.65 -3.31
CA TYR A 5 -5.58 4.87 -2.25
C TYR A 5 -6.15 5.33 -0.91
N GLY A 6 -6.54 4.38 -0.07
CA GLY A 6 -6.93 4.68 1.31
C GLY A 6 -5.70 4.74 2.19
N SER A 7 -5.39 5.88 2.80
CA SER A 7 -4.23 6.03 3.68
C SER A 7 -4.62 5.97 5.15
N ARG A 8 -3.93 5.11 5.91
CA ARG A 8 -4.06 5.01 7.37
C ARG A 8 -3.35 6.15 8.10
N PHE A 9 -2.46 6.86 7.41
CA PHE A 9 -1.62 7.90 7.98
C PHE A 9 -2.09 9.32 7.64
N LEU A 10 -3.06 9.45 6.72
CA LEU A 10 -3.68 10.71 6.37
C LEU A 10 -4.75 11.06 7.41
N GLY A 11 -4.75 12.32 7.85
CA GLY A 11 -5.44 12.81 9.06
C GLY A 11 -6.88 12.32 9.25
N GLY A 12 -7.04 11.36 10.16
CA GLY A 12 -8.32 10.78 10.60
C GLY A 12 -8.16 9.95 11.88
N PRO A 13 -9.26 9.66 12.59
CA PRO A 13 -9.21 8.80 13.77
C PRO A 13 -8.80 7.38 13.38
N HIS A 14 -7.71 6.91 13.99
CA HIS A 14 -7.16 5.58 13.78
C HIS A 14 -6.80 4.96 15.14
N ARG A 15 -6.93 3.65 15.24
CA ARG A 15 -6.47 2.92 16.42
C ARG A 15 -4.94 2.96 16.47
N VAL A 16 -4.36 3.22 17.65
CA VAL A 16 -2.91 3.20 17.83
C VAL A 16 -2.40 1.79 17.56
N LEU A 17 -1.63 1.64 16.47
CA LEU A 17 -1.05 0.37 16.01
C LEU A 17 0.37 0.20 16.55
N PHE A 18 0.93 -1.01 16.37
CA PHE A 18 2.32 -1.28 16.75
C PHE A 18 3.30 -0.37 16.00
N PHE A 19 4.11 0.36 16.75
CA PHE A 19 5.08 1.33 16.25
C PHE A 19 6.01 0.76 15.15
N TRP A 20 6.56 -0.44 15.36
CA TRP A 20 7.48 -1.06 14.40
C TRP A 20 6.82 -1.47 13.08
N HIS A 21 5.52 -1.78 13.08
CA HIS A 21 4.80 -2.01 11.83
C HIS A 21 4.57 -0.72 11.06
N MET A 22 4.25 0.37 11.77
CA MET A 22 4.16 1.68 11.14
C MET A 22 5.50 2.06 10.50
N MET A 23 6.61 1.87 11.21
CA MET A 23 7.95 2.14 10.67
C MET A 23 8.27 1.27 9.45
N GLY A 24 7.93 -0.02 9.48
CA GLY A 24 8.09 -0.92 8.34
C GLY A 24 7.28 -0.47 7.10
N ASN A 25 6.00 -0.14 7.29
CA ASN A 25 5.15 0.34 6.19
C ASN A 25 5.65 1.68 5.63
N ARG A 26 6.11 2.59 6.49
CA ARG A 26 6.71 3.87 6.06
C ARG A 26 8.00 3.65 5.28
N PHE A 27 8.82 2.68 5.69
CA PHE A 27 10.04 2.32 4.96
C PHE A 27 9.74 1.75 3.57
N LEU A 28 8.79 0.82 3.45
CA LEU A 28 8.35 0.27 2.16
C LEU A 28 7.74 1.36 1.25
N THR A 29 6.94 2.24 1.84
CA THR A 29 6.37 3.39 1.13
C THR A 29 7.46 4.34 0.63
N LEU A 30 8.47 4.63 1.46
CA LEU A 30 9.62 5.44 1.06
C LEU A 30 10.35 4.84 -0.14
N LEU A 31 10.67 3.55 -0.10
CA LEU A 31 11.32 2.87 -1.21
C LEU A 31 10.48 2.92 -2.48
N SER A 32 9.17 2.64 -2.38
CA SER A 32 8.26 2.72 -3.53
C SER A 32 8.21 4.13 -4.12
N ASN A 33 8.09 5.16 -3.28
CA ASN A 33 8.11 6.55 -3.70
C ASN A 33 9.43 6.91 -4.41
N MET A 34 10.57 6.43 -3.92
CA MET A 34 11.88 6.66 -4.56
C MET A 34 11.95 6.06 -5.98
N PHE A 35 11.38 4.87 -6.21
CA PHE A 35 11.42 4.21 -7.52
C PHE A 35 10.32 4.69 -8.48
N THR A 36 9.19 5.16 -7.95
CA THR A 36 8.03 5.58 -8.75
C THR A 36 7.91 7.09 -8.94
N ASP A 37 8.73 7.86 -8.21
CA ASP A 37 8.66 9.33 -8.12
C ASP A 37 7.25 9.82 -7.68
N LEU A 38 6.59 9.02 -6.85
CA LEU A 38 5.32 9.37 -6.23
C LEU A 38 5.52 9.86 -4.79
N ASN A 39 4.54 10.59 -4.26
CA ASN A 39 4.53 11.03 -2.87
C ASN A 39 3.32 10.43 -2.13
N LEU A 40 3.31 9.10 -1.99
CA LEU A 40 2.28 8.40 -1.24
C LEU A 40 2.61 8.37 0.25
N THR A 41 1.59 8.51 1.09
CA THR A 41 1.70 8.37 2.55
C THR A 41 1.60 6.91 3.00
N ASP A 42 0.83 6.08 2.28
CA ASP A 42 0.60 4.67 2.63
C ASP A 42 0.46 3.79 1.38
N MET A 43 1.59 3.33 0.82
CA MET A 43 1.58 2.47 -0.37
C MET A 43 1.07 1.06 -0.06
N GLU A 44 1.43 0.51 1.11
CA GLU A 44 1.06 -0.83 1.62
C GLU A 44 -0.38 -0.89 2.17
N THR A 45 -1.26 -0.08 1.61
CA THR A 45 -2.68 -0.10 1.92
C THR A 45 -3.39 -1.10 1.04
N CYS A 46 -3.98 -2.15 1.62
CA CYS A 46 -4.81 -3.08 0.85
C CYS A 46 -6.19 -2.50 0.50
N TYR A 47 -6.37 -1.17 0.60
CA TYR A 47 -7.61 -0.47 0.28
C TYR A 47 -7.37 0.50 -0.88
N LYS A 48 -7.49 -0.02 -2.11
CA LYS A 48 -7.25 0.70 -3.35
C LYS A 48 -8.44 0.52 -4.29
N VAL A 49 -8.80 1.59 -4.98
CA VAL A 49 -9.81 1.58 -6.04
C VAL A 49 -9.15 2.09 -7.31
N VAL A 50 -9.21 1.30 -8.37
CA VAL A 50 -8.60 1.62 -9.67
C VAL A 50 -9.65 1.47 -10.76
N HIS A 51 -9.64 2.35 -11.74
CA HIS A 51 -10.49 2.20 -12.92
C HIS A 51 -10.20 0.85 -13.61
N ALA A 52 -11.25 0.07 -13.87
CA ALA A 52 -11.12 -1.30 -14.36
C ALA A 52 -10.39 -1.38 -15.71
N ASP A 53 -10.66 -0.45 -16.62
CA ASP A 53 -10.02 -0.43 -17.94
C ASP A 53 -8.52 -0.18 -17.86
N LEU A 54 -8.11 0.70 -16.93
CA LEU A 54 -6.70 0.93 -16.64
C LEU A 54 -6.07 -0.32 -16.03
N LEU A 55 -6.68 -0.89 -14.99
CA LEU A 55 -6.15 -2.06 -14.28
C LEU A 55 -5.96 -3.27 -15.20
N LYS A 56 -6.93 -3.54 -16.08
CA LYS A 56 -6.88 -4.64 -17.06
C LYS A 56 -5.77 -4.46 -18.11
N GLY A 57 -5.33 -3.23 -18.35
CA GLY A 57 -4.25 -2.92 -19.29
C GLY A 57 -2.84 -3.04 -18.68
N LEU A 58 -2.72 -3.21 -17.35
CA LEU A 58 -1.41 -3.27 -16.70
C LEU A 58 -0.83 -4.70 -16.75
N PRO A 59 0.46 -4.86 -17.08
CA PRO A 59 1.13 -6.16 -17.01
C PRO A 59 1.48 -6.48 -15.55
N LEU A 60 0.53 -7.11 -14.85
CA LEU A 60 0.66 -7.54 -13.45
C LEU A 60 0.96 -9.03 -13.38
N SER A 61 1.92 -9.42 -12.55
CA SER A 61 2.42 -10.80 -12.44
C SER A 61 2.82 -11.21 -11.02
N ALA A 62 3.00 -10.25 -10.13
CA ALA A 62 3.40 -10.48 -8.76
C ALA A 62 2.28 -11.16 -7.98
N ASN A 63 2.69 -12.03 -7.07
CA ASN A 63 1.79 -12.80 -6.22
C ASN A 63 1.89 -12.33 -4.76
N ARG A 64 0.81 -12.53 -4.00
CA ARG A 64 0.74 -12.20 -2.57
C ARG A 64 1.04 -10.72 -2.31
N PHE A 65 1.95 -10.42 -1.40
CA PHE A 65 2.30 -9.05 -0.99
C PHE A 65 3.05 -8.27 -2.05
N GLY A 66 3.74 -8.93 -2.99
CA GLY A 66 4.43 -8.24 -4.09
C GLY A 66 3.48 -7.54 -5.08
N PHE A 67 2.18 -7.84 -5.02
CA PHE A 67 1.17 -7.17 -5.83
C PHE A 67 1.08 -5.67 -5.52
N GLU A 68 1.18 -5.29 -4.24
CA GLU A 68 1.02 -3.90 -3.78
C GLU A 68 2.07 -2.93 -4.35
N PRO A 69 3.38 -3.25 -4.30
CA PRO A 69 4.38 -2.44 -4.97
C PRO A 69 4.30 -2.54 -6.50
N GLU A 70 3.99 -3.70 -7.08
CA GLU A 70 3.89 -3.85 -8.54
C GLU A 70 2.75 -2.99 -9.10
N VAL A 71 1.53 -3.06 -8.55
CA VAL A 71 0.40 -2.29 -9.05
C VAL A 71 0.68 -0.78 -8.96
N THR A 72 1.33 -0.34 -7.89
CA THR A 72 1.70 1.07 -7.70
C THR A 72 2.74 1.50 -8.73
N ALA A 73 3.78 0.68 -8.96
CA ALA A 73 4.79 0.95 -9.97
C ALA A 73 4.20 0.98 -11.40
N ARG A 74 3.28 0.06 -11.72
CA ARG A 74 2.59 0.02 -13.02
C ARG A 74 1.67 1.21 -13.23
N LEU A 75 0.95 1.64 -12.18
CA LEU A 75 0.12 2.85 -12.22
C LEU A 75 0.97 4.12 -12.41
N ALA A 76 2.13 4.20 -11.75
CA ALA A 76 3.08 5.29 -11.94
C ALA A 76 3.62 5.33 -13.37
N GLN A 77 4.04 4.18 -13.92
CA GLN A 77 4.50 4.05 -15.31
C GLN A 77 3.43 4.45 -16.33
N ALA A 78 2.17 4.11 -16.05
CA ALA A 78 1.01 4.51 -16.86
C ALA A 78 0.61 5.99 -16.69
N LYS A 79 1.33 6.75 -15.86
CA LYS A 79 1.05 8.16 -15.51
C LYS A 79 -0.39 8.38 -15.02
N ALA A 80 -0.91 7.40 -14.28
CA ALA A 80 -2.26 7.45 -13.71
C ALA A 80 -2.38 8.59 -12.68
N ARG A 81 -3.52 9.28 -12.64
CA ARG A 81 -3.80 10.29 -11.62
C ARG A 81 -4.20 9.60 -10.31
N ILE A 82 -3.23 9.46 -9.42
CA ILE A 82 -3.40 8.79 -8.12
C ILE A 82 -3.77 9.83 -7.03
N TYR A 83 -4.75 9.51 -6.19
CA TYR A 83 -5.15 10.32 -5.04
C TYR A 83 -5.16 9.48 -3.76
N GLU A 84 -4.86 10.10 -2.62
CA GLU A 84 -5.00 9.48 -1.31
C GLU A 84 -6.15 10.09 -0.51
N LEU A 85 -6.92 9.24 0.17
CA LEU A 85 -7.99 9.63 1.08
C LEU A 85 -7.77 9.00 2.46
N PRO A 86 -8.11 9.68 3.57
CA PRO A 86 -7.96 9.10 4.90
C PRO A 86 -8.93 7.92 5.09
N ILE A 87 -8.44 6.83 5.70
CA ILE A 87 -9.27 5.69 6.10
C ILE A 87 -9.11 5.38 7.58
N SER A 88 -10.21 4.96 8.21
CA SER A 88 -10.18 4.38 9.56
C SER A 88 -9.85 2.90 9.46
N TYR A 89 -8.75 2.49 10.11
CA TYR A 89 -8.30 1.10 10.15
C TYR A 89 -8.32 0.58 11.59
N ASP A 90 -9.09 -0.48 11.82
CA ASP A 90 -9.08 -1.24 13.07
C ASP A 90 -8.33 -2.55 12.86
N GLY A 91 -7.04 -2.53 13.20
CA GLY A 91 -6.15 -3.68 13.05
C GLY A 91 -6.35 -4.68 14.17
N ARG A 92 -6.45 -5.97 13.81
CA ARG A 92 -6.41 -7.08 14.77
C ARG A 92 -5.05 -7.15 15.46
N SER A 93 -5.07 -7.38 16.78
CA SER A 93 -3.90 -7.67 17.60
C SER A 93 -3.33 -9.05 17.28
N TYR A 94 -2.09 -9.31 17.72
CA TYR A 94 -1.47 -10.63 17.60
C TYR A 94 -2.28 -11.73 18.30
N ALA A 95 -2.91 -11.40 19.44
CA ALA A 95 -3.78 -12.32 20.18
C ALA A 95 -5.07 -12.68 19.42
N GLU A 96 -5.53 -11.82 18.52
CA GLU A 96 -6.71 -12.02 17.66
C GLU A 96 -6.38 -12.78 16.35
N GLY A 97 -5.19 -13.39 16.26
CA GLY A 97 -4.81 -14.24 15.14
C GLY A 97 -4.29 -13.47 13.92
N LYS A 98 -3.55 -12.38 14.15
CA LYS A 98 -2.86 -11.66 13.07
C LYS A 98 -1.89 -12.61 12.35
N LYS A 99 -2.17 -12.87 11.07
CA LYS A 99 -1.40 -13.81 10.22
C LYS A 99 -0.10 -13.22 9.65
N ILE A 100 0.12 -11.90 9.81
CA ILE A 100 1.30 -11.21 9.30
C ILE A 100 2.51 -11.48 10.20
N ASN A 101 3.61 -11.91 9.59
CA ASN A 101 4.88 -12.17 10.27
C ASN A 101 6.01 -11.40 9.59
N TRP A 102 7.16 -11.23 10.27
CA TRP A 102 8.30 -10.46 9.73
C TRP A 102 8.83 -11.00 8.38
N LYS A 103 8.60 -12.29 8.10
CA LYS A 103 8.90 -12.94 6.81
C LYS A 103 8.09 -12.35 5.65
N ASP A 104 6.86 -11.89 5.89
CA ASP A 104 6.03 -11.25 4.87
C ASP A 104 6.60 -9.88 4.49
N GLY A 105 7.20 -9.16 5.45
CA GLY A 105 7.89 -7.89 5.19
C GLY A 105 9.14 -8.06 4.33
N VAL A 106 9.87 -9.17 4.47
CA VAL A 106 11.01 -9.49 3.58
C VAL A 106 10.53 -9.92 2.19
N SER A 107 9.41 -10.66 2.11
CA SER A 107 8.81 -11.05 0.83
C SER A 107 8.22 -9.87 0.04
N ALA A 108 7.98 -8.71 0.67
CA ALA A 108 7.54 -7.50 -0.02
C ALA A 108 8.70 -6.79 -0.75
N LEU A 109 9.96 -7.13 -0.43
CA LEU A 109 11.16 -6.52 -1.02
C LEU A 109 11.75 -7.31 -2.20
N TYR A 110 11.26 -8.53 -2.48
CA TYR A 110 11.80 -9.44 -3.51
C TYR A 110 10.69 -10.02 -4.40
#